data_AF-A0A7C7H5Q7-F1
#
_entry.id   AF-A0A7C7H5Q7-F1
#
_cell.length_a   1.000
_cell.length_b   1.000
_cell.length_c   1.000
_cell.angle_alpha   90.00
_cell.angle_beta   90.00
_cell.angle_gamma   90.00
#
_symmetry.space_group_name_H-M   'P 1'
#
loop_
_entity.id
_entity.type
_entity.pdbx_description
1 polymer ?
#
loop_
_entity_poly.entity_id
_entity_poly.type
_entity_poly.pdbx_seq_one_letter_code
_entity_poly.pdbx_strand_id
1 'polypeptide(L)'
;MRTSALILALLASITLYDIAAQTPGVIRGPYLNLGTSSSVVIRWRTDISSDTKVWYGTQLDTATMVSVIDASATTEHELNITGLQTG
;
A
#
# COMPACT_ATOMS: atom_id res chain seq x y z
N MET A 1 -31.81 -24.68 -31.31
CA MET A 1 -30.35 -24.74 -31.52
C MET A 1 -29.67 -23.37 -31.65
N ARG A 2 -30.29 -22.36 -32.28
CA ARG A 2 -29.64 -21.03 -32.51
C ARG A 2 -29.63 -20.11 -31.28
N THR A 3 -30.55 -20.29 -30.33
CA THR A 3 -30.67 -19.48 -29.10
C THR A 3 -29.76 -19.95 -27.95
N SER A 4 -29.48 -21.25 -27.83
CA SER A 4 -28.53 -21.79 -26.84
C SER A 4 -27.08 -21.32 -27.10
N ALA A 5 -26.70 -21.13 -28.36
CA ALA A 5 -25.36 -20.67 -28.71
C ALA A 5 -25.12 -19.19 -28.33
N LEU A 6 -26.16 -18.35 -28.38
CA LEU A 6 -26.08 -16.94 -28.00
C LEU A 6 -26.00 -16.73 -26.48
N ILE A 7 -26.68 -17.59 -25.69
CA ILE A 7 -26.61 -17.56 -24.23
C ILE A 7 -25.26 -18.09 -23.74
N LEU A 8 -24.70 -19.14 -24.37
CA LEU A 8 -23.34 -19.60 -24.07
C LEU A 8 -22.27 -18.55 -24.43
N ALA A 9 -22.42 -17.84 -25.54
CA ALA A 9 -21.48 -16.78 -25.94
C ALA A 9 -21.50 -15.59 -24.96
N LEU A 10 -22.68 -15.19 -24.46
CA LEU A 10 -22.80 -14.12 -23.47
C LEU A 10 -22.23 -14.51 -22.10
N LEU A 11 -22.40 -15.77 -21.69
CA LEU A 11 -21.80 -16.33 -20.47
C LEU A 11 -20.27 -16.49 -20.60
N ALA A 12 -19.76 -16.86 -21.79
CA ALA A 12 -18.32 -16.94 -22.06
C ALA A 12 -17.63 -15.57 -22.06
N SER A 13 -18.33 -14.50 -22.46
CA SER A 13 -17.83 -13.12 -22.39
C SER A 13 -17.70 -12.59 -20.95
N ILE A 14 -18.48 -13.14 -20.02
CA ILE A 14 -18.43 -12.78 -18.59
C ILE A 14 -17.26 -13.47 -17.87
N THR A 15 -16.73 -14.57 -18.42
CA THR A 15 -15.67 -15.39 -17.77
C THR A 15 -14.23 -14.93 -18.05
N LEU A 16 -14.02 -13.80 -18.73
CA LEU A 16 -12.69 -13.28 -19.10
C LEU A 16 -12.45 -11.86 -18.58
N TYR A 17 -12.90 -11.55 -17.36
CA TYR A 17 -12.40 -10.37 -16.65
C TYR A 17 -11.05 -10.73 -16.02
N ASP A 18 -9.97 -10.21 -16.59
CA ASP A 18 -8.65 -10.21 -15.96
C ASP A 18 -8.75 -9.40 -14.66
N ILE A 19 -8.79 -10.07 -13.50
CA ILE A 19 -8.59 -9.43 -12.20
C ILE A 19 -7.07 -9.23 -12.04
N ALA A 20 -6.52 -8.26 -12.77
CA ALA A 20 -5.15 -7.84 -12.56
C ALA A 20 -5.04 -7.21 -11.17
N ALA A 21 -4.11 -7.72 -10.34
CA ALA A 21 -3.77 -7.08 -9.09
C ALA A 21 -3.22 -5.68 -9.39
N GLN A 22 -3.87 -4.64 -8.87
CA GLN A 22 -3.39 -3.28 -9.05
C GLN A 22 -2.24 -3.03 -8.06
N THR A 23 -1.13 -2.52 -8.57
CA THR A 23 0.03 -2.14 -7.74
C THR A 23 -0.07 -0.64 -7.45
N PRO A 24 -0.08 -0.21 -6.18
CA PRO A 24 -0.13 1.21 -5.83
C PRO A 24 1.08 1.97 -6.37
N GLY A 25 0.83 2.96 -7.22
CA GLY A 25 1.83 3.89 -7.73
C GLY A 25 2.00 5.08 -6.78
N VAL A 26 3.22 5.38 -6.37
CA VAL A 26 3.51 6.54 -5.51
C VAL A 26 3.44 7.83 -6.32
N ILE A 27 2.42 8.65 -6.08
CA ILE A 27 2.21 9.96 -6.75
C ILE A 27 2.79 11.13 -5.96
N ARG A 28 3.09 10.92 -4.67
CA ARG A 28 3.91 11.80 -3.85
C ARG A 28 4.80 10.97 -2.95
N GLY A 29 6.12 11.15 -3.08
CA GLY A 29 7.12 10.39 -2.34
C GLY A 29 7.02 10.56 -0.81
N PRO A 30 7.56 9.60 -0.03
CA PRO A 30 7.64 9.70 1.42
C PRO A 30 8.41 10.93 1.88
N TYR A 31 7.86 11.61 2.88
CA TYR A 31 8.52 12.74 3.55
C TYR A 31 8.25 12.71 5.06
N LEU A 32 9.15 13.34 5.81
CA LEU A 32 8.99 13.54 7.25
C LEU A 32 8.12 14.79 7.46
N ASN A 33 6.96 14.61 8.08
CA ASN A 33 6.00 15.68 8.31
C ASN A 33 6.22 16.38 9.66
N LEU A 34 6.57 15.62 10.71
CA LEU A 34 6.85 16.14 12.05
C LEU A 34 7.84 15.21 12.76
N GLY A 35 8.97 15.76 13.22
CA GLY A 35 9.93 15.05 14.06
C GLY A 35 9.95 15.58 15.49
N THR A 36 10.12 14.70 16.46
CA THR A 36 10.43 15.02 17.86
C THR A 36 11.74 14.35 18.27
N SER A 37 12.14 14.50 19.53
CA SER A 37 13.32 13.80 20.07
C SER A 37 13.17 12.28 20.16
N SER A 38 11.95 11.75 20.01
CA SER A 38 11.66 10.31 20.15
C SER A 38 10.58 9.79 19.20
N SER A 39 10.16 10.58 18.22
CA SER A 39 9.15 10.18 17.24
C SER A 39 9.27 10.89 15.91
N VAL A 40 8.67 10.31 14.87
CA VAL A 40 8.54 10.94 13.56
C VAL A 40 7.25 10.52 12.87
N VAL A 41 6.59 11.48 12.20
CA VAL A 41 5.45 11.24 11.32
C VAL A 41 5.94 11.19 9.87
N ILE A 42 5.65 10.10 9.17
CA ILE A 42 5.98 9.88 7.76
C ILE A 42 4.70 9.91 6.93
N ARG A 43 4.73 10.59 5.78
CA ARG A 43 3.56 10.71 4.90
C ARG A 43 3.93 10.51 3.43
N TRP A 44 3.03 9.91 2.66
CA TRP A 44 3.12 9.78 1.21
C TRP A 44 1.73 9.62 0.59
N ARG A 45 1.64 9.64 -0.74
CA ARG A 45 0.40 9.37 -1.46
C ARG A 45 0.58 8.37 -2.57
N THR A 46 -0.44 7.55 -2.75
CA THR A 46 -0.59 6.61 -3.87
C THR A 46 -1.76 7.01 -4.77
N ASP A 47 -1.76 6.53 -6.00
CA ASP A 47 -2.85 6.69 -6.96
C ASP A 47 -4.06 5.79 -6.66
N ILE A 48 -3.85 4.68 -5.96
CA ILE A 48 -4.90 3.75 -5.52
C ILE A 48 -4.77 3.41 -4.03
N SER A 49 -5.90 3.06 -3.43
CA SER A 49 -5.98 2.74 -2.01
C SER A 49 -5.21 1.47 -1.66
N SER A 50 -4.35 1.54 -0.64
CA SER A 50 -3.60 0.38 -0.13
C SER A 50 -3.37 0.48 1.38
N ASP A 51 -2.95 -0.64 1.98
CA ASP A 51 -2.41 -0.61 3.34
C ASP A 51 -1.04 0.08 3.38
N THR A 52 -0.51 0.21 4.59
CA THR A 52 0.66 1.02 4.91
C THR A 52 1.67 0.17 5.68
N LYS A 53 2.93 0.14 5.23
CA LYS A 53 4.03 -0.47 5.97
C LYS A 53 5.32 0.33 5.82
N VAL A 54 5.99 0.60 6.93
CA VAL A 54 7.31 1.25 6.95
C VAL A 54 8.30 0.37 7.70
N TRP A 55 9.43 0.08 7.07
CA TRP A 55 10.59 -0.51 7.73
C TRP A 55 11.57 0.59 8.13
N TYR A 56 12.10 0.52 9.36
CA TYR A 56 13.04 1.49 9.90
C TYR A 56 14.09 0.81 10.78
N GLY A 57 15.26 1.42 10.90
CA GLY A 57 16.38 0.91 11.68
C GLY A 57 17.57 1.86 11.60
N THR A 58 18.57 1.62 12.45
CA THR A 58 19.84 2.38 12.46
C THR A 58 20.86 1.82 11.46
N GLN A 59 20.60 0.64 10.90
CA GLN A 59 21.42 -0.03 9.89
C GLN A 59 20.53 -0.45 8.72
N LEU A 60 21.12 -0.53 7.52
CA LEU A 60 20.43 -0.99 6.30
C LEU A 60 20.35 -2.53 6.20
N ASP A 61 20.65 -3.25 7.28
CA ASP A 61 20.48 -4.70 7.35
C ASP A 61 19.02 -5.05 7.67
N THR A 62 18.37 -5.70 6.71
CA THR A 62 16.98 -6.17 6.82
C THR A 62 16.72 -7.07 8.03
N ALA A 63 17.73 -7.77 8.55
CA ALA A 63 17.58 -8.62 9.74
C ALA A 63 17.41 -7.81 11.03
N THR A 64 17.82 -6.53 11.03
CA THR A 64 17.78 -5.63 12.19
C THR A 64 16.67 -4.58 12.11
N MET A 65 16.02 -4.45 10.96
CA MET A 65 14.96 -3.47 10.76
C MET A 65 13.67 -3.90 11.48
N VAL A 66 12.97 -2.92 12.03
CA VAL A 66 11.64 -3.07 12.61
C VAL A 66 10.62 -2.50 11.63
N SER A 67 9.39 -3.02 11.65
CA SER A 67 8.30 -2.45 10.84
C SER A 67 7.12 -1.96 11.67
N VAL A 68 6.51 -0.87 11.21
CA VAL A 68 5.15 -0.48 11.63
C VAL A 68 4.19 -0.70 10.46
N ILE A 69 3.00 -1.21 10.77
CA ILE A 69 1.96 -1.53 9.79
C ILE A 69 0.68 -0.82 10.21
N ASP A 70 -0.01 -0.21 9.24
CA ASP A 70 -1.41 0.19 9.34
C ASP A 70 -2.17 -0.48 8.19
N ALA A 71 -3.10 -1.36 8.54
CA ALA A 71 -3.88 -2.15 7.59
C ALA A 71 -5.04 -1.37 6.94
N SER A 72 -5.25 -0.10 7.34
CA SER A 72 -6.27 0.76 6.75
C SER A 72 -5.93 1.09 5.30
N ALA A 73 -6.85 0.79 4.38
CA ALA A 73 -6.69 1.10 2.97
C ALA A 73 -6.93 2.60 2.73
N THR A 74 -5.89 3.33 2.31
CA THR A 74 -5.94 4.77 2.03
C THR A 74 -5.06 5.14 0.83
N THR A 75 -5.31 6.30 0.24
CA THR A 75 -4.40 6.96 -0.72
C THR A 75 -3.55 8.06 -0.06
N GLU A 76 -3.89 8.44 1.17
CA GLU A 76 -3.22 9.44 2.00
C GLU A 76 -2.61 8.73 3.20
N HIS A 77 -1.37 8.25 3.04
CA HIS A 77 -0.70 7.47 4.07
C HIS A 77 -0.06 8.38 5.10
N GLU A 78 -0.25 8.04 6.37
CA GLU A 78 0.34 8.74 7.50
C GLU A 78 0.67 7.74 8.60
N LEU A 79 1.92 7.73 9.06
CA LEU A 79 2.38 6.79 10.06
C LEU A 79 3.28 7.49 11.08
N ASN A 80 2.93 7.37 12.37
CA ASN A 80 3.72 7.89 13.48
C ASN A 80 4.59 6.77 14.07
N ILE A 81 5.90 6.89 13.91
CA ILE A 81 6.88 6.01 14.55
C ILE A 81 7.28 6.64 15.88
N THR A 82 7.08 5.95 16.98
CA THR A 82 7.38 6.43 18.34
C THR A 82 8.46 5.59 19.00
N GLY A 83 8.97 6.04 20.15
CA GLY A 83 9.97 5.29 20.93
C GLY A 83 11.37 5.28 20.29
N LEU A 84 11.66 6.23 19.40
CA LEU A 84 12.99 6.39 18.82
C LEU A 84 13.98 6.85 19.90
N GLN A 85 15.20 6.33 19.85
CA GLN A 85 16.26 6.83 20.71
C GLN A 85 16.66 8.23 20.24
N THR A 86 16.81 9.14 21.21
CA THR A 86 17.33 10.47 20.96
C THR A 86 18.80 10.35 20.57
N GLY A 87 19.18 11.04 19.49
CA GLY A 87 20.57 11.14 19.04
C GLY A 87 21.42 12.06 19.90
#